data_AF-A0A7R9FTM4-F1
#
_entry.id   AF-A0A7R9FTM4-F1
#
_cell.length_a   1.000
_cell.length_b   1.000
_cell.length_c   1.000
_cell.angle_alpha   90.00
_cell.angle_beta   90.00
_cell.angle_gamma   90.00
#
_symmetry.space_group_name_H-M   'P 1'
#
loop_
_entity.id
_entity.type
_entity.pdbx_description
1 polymer ?
#
loop_
_entity_poly.entity_id
_entity_poly.type
_entity_poly.pdbx_seq_one_letter_code
_entity_poly.pdbx_strand_id
1 'polypeptide(L)'
;VSLTLKDEQFDIFNREQTRLAELEAHFKALSDVQARFQENHKLEDWLEDKGLSQLPSIWPKLKLASGWETAFEAYLSERLVAREISNLDWVGQLVTGTIPEKMTFVQLNQVEKQKPTLTIEGLTPATDKITSTDDGVSALLSAWFSGVYCCDDLPSALKHRSLLCDHQTLLTPSGHVVTKHDARLYAANAEASGWVARAAEIEQLQKRIRAQQIVIESSKSQYQDAQYAYLQQQNQQQHLNEQVKIDAQKVHEQQLLVMKLRQEMAQFEAQQSQLLGDEAELKEQQKKLTQQQEELEERFEQADLQLASSQETLEELILQQEAALNDLNDVKHKTQQIHHQRQEVQFQLRQHRLMIERFDEQIHSATEQIDRCQEQLESLRSELESMQITQHNEELDAAVAQREMAEQILTQTRLAMEEKAQQLRAQEESRYAADREREPILERLANLQVKEQAAKSLIDQFNEQLAQITFDAAAVRTDMPSTLKTTELRADILRINQEILALGDVNLAALAELEEAQKRQEFL
;
A
#
# COMPACT_ATOMS: atom_id res chain seq x y z
N VAL A 1 -15.04 73.12 -16.43
CA VAL A 1 -15.98 73.94 -15.62
C VAL A 1 -15.34 74.36 -14.30
N SER A 2 -14.91 73.43 -13.43
CA SER A 2 -14.21 73.81 -12.18
C SER A 2 -12.81 74.41 -12.40
N LEU A 3 -12.03 73.85 -13.33
CA LEU A 3 -10.73 74.42 -13.72
C LEU A 3 -10.88 75.84 -14.28
N THR A 4 -11.80 76.01 -15.22
CA THR A 4 -12.08 77.32 -15.85
C THR A 4 -12.56 78.36 -14.84
N LEU A 5 -13.42 77.97 -13.89
CA LEU A 5 -13.89 78.86 -12.84
C LEU A 5 -12.77 79.22 -11.85
N LYS A 6 -11.88 78.28 -11.51
CA LYS A 6 -10.69 78.56 -10.69
C LYS A 6 -9.77 79.57 -11.37
N ASP A 7 -9.49 79.39 -12.66
CA ASP A 7 -8.60 80.27 -13.42
C ASP A 7 -9.21 81.67 -13.60
N GLU A 8 -10.51 81.77 -13.87
CA GLU A 8 -11.24 83.04 -13.91
C GLU A 8 -11.17 83.80 -12.56
N GLN A 9 -11.36 83.10 -11.44
CA GLN A 9 -11.26 83.70 -10.10
C GLN A 9 -9.84 84.13 -9.74
N PHE A 10 -8.82 83.39 -10.21
CA PHE A 10 -7.42 83.76 -10.05
C PHE A 10 -7.09 85.05 -10.82
N ASP A 11 -7.57 85.18 -12.04
CA ASP A 11 -7.39 86.38 -12.86
C ASP A 11 -8.07 87.60 -12.24
N ILE A 12 -9.27 87.44 -11.68
CA ILE A 12 -9.96 88.51 -10.95
C ILE A 12 -9.14 88.94 -9.73
N PHE A 13 -8.68 87.99 -8.90
CA PHE A 13 -7.85 88.28 -7.74
C PHE A 13 -6.56 89.06 -8.11
N ASN A 14 -5.86 88.63 -9.17
CA ASN A 14 -4.64 89.30 -9.63
C ASN A 14 -4.91 90.72 -10.16
N ARG A 15 -6.02 90.93 -10.86
CA ARG A 15 -6.44 92.27 -11.33
C ARG A 15 -6.70 93.21 -10.15
N GLU A 16 -7.43 92.75 -9.14
CA GLU A 16 -7.71 93.57 -7.96
C GLU A 16 -6.45 93.86 -7.15
N GLN A 17 -5.50 92.92 -7.06
CA GLN A 17 -4.19 93.14 -6.43
C GLN A 17 -3.34 94.17 -7.19
N THR A 18 -3.35 94.13 -8.52
CA THR A 18 -2.66 95.12 -9.37
C THR A 18 -3.23 96.52 -9.14
N ARG A 19 -4.56 96.63 -9.07
CA ARG A 19 -5.25 97.90 -8.80
C ARG A 19 -4.94 98.47 -7.42
N LEU A 20 -4.78 97.63 -6.40
CA LEU A 20 -4.31 98.07 -5.08
C LEU A 20 -2.88 98.63 -5.16
N ALA A 21 -1.97 97.92 -5.84
CA ALA A 21 -0.60 98.37 -5.99
C ALA A 21 -0.50 99.74 -6.70
N GLU A 22 -1.34 99.98 -7.72
CA GLU A 22 -1.45 101.29 -8.38
C GLU A 22 -1.92 102.40 -7.42
N LEU A 23 -2.94 102.12 -6.60
CA LEU A 23 -3.45 103.08 -5.61
C LEU A 23 -2.42 103.38 -4.50
N GLU A 24 -1.73 102.36 -4.00
CA GLU A 24 -0.68 102.49 -2.99
C GLU A 24 0.53 103.26 -3.53
N ALA A 25 0.92 103.00 -4.78
CA ALA A 25 1.98 103.76 -5.46
C ALA A 25 1.61 105.24 -5.59
N HIS A 26 0.36 105.55 -6.00
CA HIS A 26 -0.11 106.93 -6.11
C HIS A 26 -0.18 107.62 -4.74
N PHE A 27 -0.72 106.94 -3.72
CA PHE A 27 -0.77 107.44 -2.36
C PHE A 27 0.62 107.76 -1.81
N LYS A 28 1.59 106.86 -2.03
CA LYS A 28 2.98 107.06 -1.59
C LYS A 28 3.62 108.24 -2.31
N ALA A 29 3.47 108.34 -3.63
CA ALA A 29 4.01 109.44 -4.42
C ALA A 29 3.47 110.80 -3.93
N LEU A 30 2.16 110.93 -3.71
CA LEU A 30 1.57 112.18 -3.20
C LEU A 30 1.99 112.47 -1.75
N SER A 31 2.06 111.44 -0.92
CA SER A 31 2.49 111.58 0.48
C SER A 31 3.94 112.04 0.60
N ASP A 32 4.84 111.51 -0.25
CA ASP A 32 6.25 111.93 -0.30
C ASP A 32 6.39 113.39 -0.75
N VAL A 33 5.59 113.83 -1.74
CA VAL A 33 5.56 115.23 -2.20
C VAL A 33 4.97 116.17 -1.11
N GLN A 34 4.01 115.68 -0.32
CA GLN A 34 3.44 116.44 0.80
C GLN A 34 4.43 116.58 1.97
N ALA A 35 5.15 115.52 2.32
CA ALA A 35 6.15 115.52 3.40
C ALA A 35 7.28 116.51 3.11
N ARG A 36 7.82 116.51 1.88
CA ARG A 36 8.88 117.44 1.44
C ARG A 36 8.47 118.93 1.51
N PHE A 37 7.18 119.23 1.42
CA PHE A 37 6.68 120.61 1.56
C PHE A 37 6.60 121.06 3.03
N GLN A 38 6.37 120.12 3.95
CA GLN A 38 6.30 120.41 5.39
C GLN A 38 7.69 120.52 6.04
N GLU A 39 8.71 119.86 5.48
CA GLU A 39 10.12 119.93 5.89
C GLU A 39 10.80 121.26 5.49
N ASN A 40 10.22 122.39 5.89
CA ASN A 40 10.89 123.67 5.74
C ASN A 40 11.78 123.90 6.98
N HIS A 41 12.96 123.26 6.99
CA HIS A 41 13.84 123.13 8.16
C HIS A 41 14.08 124.43 8.95
N LYS A 42 14.13 125.60 8.29
CA LYS A 42 14.35 126.89 8.94
C LYS A 42 13.20 127.33 9.88
N LEU A 43 11.97 126.91 9.59
CA LEU A 43 10.80 127.20 10.40
C LEU A 43 10.74 126.29 11.62
N GLU A 44 11.06 125.00 11.44
CA GLU A 44 11.10 124.03 12.54
C GLU A 44 12.20 124.37 13.55
N ASP A 45 13.41 124.69 13.08
CA ASP A 45 14.53 125.11 13.94
C ASP A 45 14.18 126.36 14.77
N TRP A 46 13.48 127.33 14.18
CA TRP A 46 13.04 128.55 14.87
C TRP A 46 11.93 128.27 15.90
N LEU A 47 10.99 127.37 15.57
CA LEU A 47 9.94 126.96 16.51
C LEU A 47 10.53 126.18 17.70
N GLU A 48 11.57 125.38 17.48
CA GLU A 48 12.28 124.67 18.54
C GLU A 48 13.05 125.63 19.46
N ASP A 49 13.81 126.60 18.91
CA ASP A 49 14.52 127.64 19.67
C ASP A 49 13.59 128.44 20.60
N LYS A 50 12.37 128.71 20.16
CA LYS A 50 11.36 129.46 20.94
C LYS A 50 10.46 128.57 21.81
N GLY A 51 10.65 127.25 21.83
CA GLY A 51 9.82 126.32 22.60
C GLY A 51 8.36 126.22 22.10
N LEU A 52 8.12 126.60 20.85
CA LEU A 52 6.80 126.65 20.21
C LEU A 52 6.50 125.44 19.32
N SER A 53 7.43 124.48 19.22
CA SER A 53 7.32 123.30 18.35
C SER A 53 6.09 122.43 18.67
N GLN A 54 5.64 122.41 19.92
CA GLN A 54 4.49 121.60 20.36
C GLN A 54 3.13 122.29 20.21
N LEU A 55 3.08 123.53 19.73
CA LEU A 55 1.79 124.21 19.56
C LEU A 55 0.97 123.54 18.45
N PRO A 56 -0.30 123.17 18.71
CA PRO A 56 -1.10 122.49 17.71
C PRO A 56 -1.46 123.47 16.57
N SER A 57 -1.38 122.98 15.34
CA SER A 57 -1.92 123.71 14.18
C SER A 57 -3.43 123.53 14.12
N ILE A 58 -4.15 124.55 13.66
CA ILE A 58 -5.60 124.46 13.48
C ILE A 58 -6.00 123.70 12.21
N TRP A 59 -5.10 123.57 11.22
CA TRP A 59 -5.39 122.94 9.94
C TRP A 59 -6.03 121.54 10.04
N PRO A 60 -5.51 120.59 10.85
CA PRO A 60 -6.07 119.25 10.95
C PRO A 60 -7.50 119.21 11.51
N LYS A 61 -7.95 120.30 12.14
CA LYS A 61 -9.31 120.45 12.70
C LYS A 61 -10.31 120.96 11.66
N LEU A 62 -9.85 121.43 10.49
CA LEU A 62 -10.67 122.01 9.43
C LEU A 62 -11.16 120.97 8.42
N LYS A 63 -12.41 121.12 7.99
CA LYS A 63 -13.02 120.36 6.90
C LYS A 63 -13.56 121.32 5.86
N LEU A 64 -12.99 121.27 4.67
CA LEU A 64 -13.39 122.10 3.54
C LEU A 64 -14.37 121.37 2.64
N ALA A 65 -15.29 122.10 2.02
CA ALA A 65 -16.12 121.57 0.96
C ALA A 65 -15.27 121.31 -0.30
N SER A 66 -15.54 120.21 -0.99
CA SER A 66 -14.81 119.85 -2.22
C SER A 66 -14.92 120.93 -3.29
N GLY A 67 -13.79 121.26 -3.91
CA GLY A 67 -13.65 122.31 -4.93
C GLY A 67 -13.36 123.70 -4.36
N TRP A 68 -13.35 123.88 -3.03
CA TRP A 68 -13.07 125.16 -2.37
C TRP A 68 -11.69 125.18 -1.67
N GLU A 69 -10.92 124.11 -1.77
CA GLU A 69 -9.59 123.95 -1.17
C GLU A 69 -8.65 125.11 -1.53
N THR A 70 -8.52 125.38 -2.83
CA THR A 70 -7.68 126.47 -3.36
C THR A 70 -8.19 127.84 -2.93
N ALA A 71 -9.51 128.00 -2.83
CA ALA A 71 -10.14 129.24 -2.41
C ALA A 71 -9.78 129.61 -0.97
N PHE A 72 -9.94 128.64 -0.07
CA PHE A 72 -9.64 128.83 1.34
C PHE A 72 -8.14 128.90 1.60
N GLU A 73 -7.32 128.15 0.87
CA GLU A 73 -5.86 128.27 0.92
C GLU A 73 -5.40 129.68 0.53
N ALA A 74 -5.95 130.23 -0.57
CA ALA A 74 -5.65 131.58 -1.03
C ALA A 74 -6.09 132.68 -0.04
N TYR A 75 -7.28 132.51 0.55
CA TYR A 75 -7.86 133.51 1.45
C TYR A 75 -7.25 133.49 2.86
N LEU A 76 -7.08 132.30 3.44
CA LEU A 76 -6.52 132.16 4.79
C LEU A 76 -5.01 132.33 4.80
N SER A 77 -4.30 131.92 3.73
CA SER A 77 -2.85 132.06 3.63
C SER A 77 -2.16 131.53 4.92
N GLU A 78 -1.31 132.31 5.58
CA GLU A 78 -0.64 131.96 6.83
C GLU A 78 -1.58 131.64 8.00
N ARG A 79 -2.85 132.07 7.95
CA ARG A 79 -3.87 131.75 8.96
C ARG A 79 -4.29 130.28 8.89
N LEU A 80 -4.11 129.64 7.74
CA LEU A 80 -4.49 128.24 7.53
C LEU A 80 -3.71 127.28 8.44
N VAL A 81 -2.41 127.58 8.63
CA VAL A 81 -1.49 126.81 9.49
C VAL A 81 -1.34 127.48 10.86
N ALA A 82 -2.30 128.34 11.25
CA ALA A 82 -2.20 129.08 12.51
C ALA A 82 -2.01 128.12 13.70
N ARG A 83 -1.19 128.57 14.65
CA ARG A 83 -0.85 127.81 15.86
C ARG A 83 -1.64 128.35 17.04
N GLU A 84 -2.26 127.45 17.78
CA GLU A 84 -3.02 127.80 18.96
C GLU A 84 -2.07 128.16 20.12
N ILE A 85 -2.28 129.32 20.76
CA ILE A 85 -1.54 129.78 21.94
C ILE A 85 -2.50 130.14 23.06
N SER A 86 -2.10 129.90 24.31
CA SER A 86 -2.92 130.16 25.48
C SER A 86 -3.18 131.65 25.73
N ASN A 87 -2.23 132.52 25.37
CA ASN A 87 -2.32 133.97 25.52
C ASN A 87 -1.63 134.69 24.34
N LEU A 88 -2.37 135.51 23.60
CA LEU A 88 -1.84 136.29 22.48
C LEU A 88 -0.85 137.38 22.91
N ASP A 89 -0.94 137.90 24.14
CA ASP A 89 -0.03 138.95 24.63
C ASP A 89 1.44 138.48 24.66
N TRP A 90 1.67 137.15 24.72
CA TRP A 90 3.00 136.55 24.70
C TRP A 90 3.70 136.67 23.33
N VAL A 91 2.95 136.86 22.24
CA VAL A 91 3.53 136.98 20.89
C VAL A 91 4.51 138.16 20.82
N GLY A 92 4.24 139.26 21.54
CA GLY A 92 5.15 140.42 21.58
C GLY A 92 6.53 140.12 22.20
N GLN A 93 6.63 139.11 23.06
CA GLN A 93 7.89 138.68 23.67
C GLN A 93 8.60 137.57 22.87
N LEU A 94 7.83 136.79 22.10
CA LEU A 94 8.33 135.71 21.25
C LEU A 94 9.04 136.23 19.99
N VAL A 95 8.59 137.38 19.47
CA VAL A 95 9.19 138.03 18.28
C VAL A 95 10.42 138.85 18.68
N THR A 96 11.51 138.14 18.98
CA THR A 96 12.85 138.74 19.17
C THR A 96 13.75 138.36 18.00
N GLY A 97 13.96 139.29 17.07
CA GLY A 97 14.79 139.09 15.86
C GLY A 97 13.98 138.85 14.58
N THR A 98 14.65 138.35 13.54
CA THR A 98 14.04 138.09 12.22
C THR A 98 13.25 136.79 12.20
N ILE A 99 11.98 136.86 11.79
CA ILE A 99 11.12 135.68 11.62
C ILE A 99 11.41 135.05 10.25
N PRO A 100 11.61 133.72 10.15
CA PRO A 100 11.96 133.06 8.90
C PRO A 100 10.81 133.04 7.87
N GLU A 101 9.56 132.88 8.32
CA GLU A 101 8.37 132.80 7.46
C GLU A 101 7.14 133.50 8.07
N LYS A 102 6.08 133.68 7.29
CA LYS A 102 4.81 134.22 7.78
C LYS A 102 4.15 133.23 8.74
N MET A 103 3.69 133.72 9.89
CA MET A 103 3.05 132.90 10.92
C MET A 103 1.83 133.60 11.49
N THR A 104 0.87 132.79 11.94
CA THR A 104 -0.31 133.27 12.66
C THR A 104 -0.43 132.51 13.98
N PHE A 105 -0.59 133.24 15.08
CA PHE A 105 -0.96 132.67 16.38
C PHE A 105 -2.42 133.02 16.67
N VAL A 106 -3.16 132.09 17.26
CA VAL A 106 -4.57 132.27 17.60
C VAL A 106 -4.84 131.81 19.03
N GLN A 107 -5.72 132.51 19.73
CA GLN A 107 -6.19 132.12 21.05
C GLN A 107 -7.68 131.81 20.97
N LEU A 108 -8.05 130.54 21.09
CA LEU A 108 -9.42 130.07 20.84
C LEU A 108 -10.37 130.37 22.01
N ASN A 109 -9.86 130.42 23.25
CA ASN A 109 -10.67 130.54 24.47
C ASN A 109 -11.33 131.92 24.67
N GLN A 110 -10.97 132.93 23.88
CA GLN A 110 -11.48 134.31 23.98
C GLN A 110 -12.28 134.76 22.75
N VAL A 111 -12.49 133.88 21.77
CA VAL A 111 -13.23 134.24 20.56
C VAL A 111 -14.71 133.97 20.77
N GLU A 112 -15.50 135.03 20.88
CA GLU A 112 -16.95 134.91 20.85
C GLU A 112 -17.43 134.61 19.42
N LYS A 113 -18.35 133.65 19.30
CA LYS A 113 -18.97 133.34 18.01
C LYS A 113 -19.74 134.56 17.53
N GLN A 114 -19.37 135.08 16.37
CA GLN A 114 -20.05 136.24 15.80
C GLN A 114 -21.46 135.86 15.34
N LYS A 115 -22.40 136.82 15.43
CA LYS A 115 -23.75 136.64 14.87
C LYS A 115 -23.64 136.35 13.36
N PRO A 116 -24.51 135.49 12.81
CA PRO A 116 -24.45 135.12 11.40
C PRO A 116 -24.44 136.38 10.53
N THR A 117 -23.49 136.42 9.59
CA THR A 117 -23.37 137.52 8.63
C THR A 117 -24.68 137.67 7.87
N LEU A 118 -25.16 138.90 7.69
CA LEU A 118 -26.37 139.19 6.92
C LEU A 118 -26.31 138.50 5.55
N THR A 119 -27.29 137.66 5.23
CA THR A 119 -27.36 137.00 3.93
C THR A 119 -27.70 138.04 2.86
N ILE A 120 -26.85 138.19 1.85
CA ILE A 120 -27.14 138.97 0.65
C ILE A 120 -27.87 138.05 -0.32
N GLU A 121 -28.98 138.49 -0.91
CA GLU A 121 -29.70 137.69 -1.90
C GLU A 121 -28.78 137.28 -3.07
N GLY A 122 -28.71 135.97 -3.33
CA GLY A 122 -27.89 135.39 -4.40
C GLY A 122 -26.44 135.07 -4.02
N LEU A 123 -25.99 135.32 -2.79
CA LEU A 123 -24.63 135.02 -2.33
C LEU A 123 -24.64 134.14 -1.07
N THR A 124 -23.86 133.06 -1.08
CA THR A 124 -23.72 132.16 0.08
C THR A 124 -22.55 132.59 0.97
N PRO A 125 -22.70 132.66 2.30
CA PRO A 125 -21.58 132.91 3.21
C PRO A 125 -20.47 131.87 3.08
N ALA A 126 -19.21 132.30 3.16
CA ALA A 126 -18.08 131.38 3.06
C ALA A 126 -18.01 130.38 4.22
N THR A 127 -18.60 130.72 5.38
CA THR A 127 -18.73 129.83 6.54
C THR A 127 -19.51 128.55 6.25
N ASP A 128 -20.34 128.51 5.21
CA ASP A 128 -21.09 127.29 4.84
C ASP A 128 -20.21 126.24 4.14
N LYS A 129 -19.04 126.66 3.63
CA LYS A 129 -18.10 125.81 2.89
C LYS A 129 -16.88 125.38 3.71
N ILE A 130 -16.80 125.82 4.97
CA ILE A 130 -15.74 125.45 5.93
C ILE A 130 -16.35 125.07 7.27
N THR A 131 -16.01 123.88 7.76
CA THR A 131 -16.52 123.36 9.04
C THR A 131 -15.37 122.89 9.92
N SER A 132 -15.59 122.86 11.23
CA SER A 132 -14.65 122.33 12.21
C SER A 132 -15.42 121.53 13.26
N THR A 133 -14.80 120.48 13.80
CA THR A 133 -15.35 119.74 14.94
C THR A 133 -15.04 120.40 16.29
N ASP A 134 -14.14 121.37 16.31
CA ASP A 134 -13.74 122.13 17.51
C ASP A 134 -14.52 123.46 17.55
N ASP A 135 -15.26 123.68 18.64
CA ASP A 135 -16.12 124.86 18.84
C ASP A 135 -15.32 126.17 18.87
N GLY A 136 -14.11 126.16 19.43
CA GLY A 136 -13.23 127.33 19.49
C GLY A 136 -12.73 127.72 18.09
N VAL A 137 -12.36 126.72 17.28
CA VAL A 137 -12.00 126.93 15.87
C VAL A 137 -13.22 127.38 15.06
N SER A 138 -14.41 126.83 15.33
CA SER A 138 -15.66 127.24 14.67
C SER A 138 -15.99 128.72 14.94
N ALA A 139 -15.82 129.19 16.19
CA ALA A 139 -15.96 130.59 16.55
C ALA A 139 -14.93 131.48 15.83
N LEU A 140 -13.66 131.05 15.78
CA LEU A 140 -12.60 131.74 15.04
C LEU A 140 -12.89 131.86 13.54
N LEU A 141 -13.35 130.77 12.91
CA LEU A 141 -13.76 130.77 11.50
C LEU A 141 -14.91 131.75 11.26
N SER A 142 -15.92 131.79 12.14
CA SER A 142 -17.03 132.74 12.03
C SER A 142 -16.55 134.20 12.06
N ALA A 143 -15.51 134.50 12.86
CA ALA A 143 -14.91 135.82 12.92
C ALA A 143 -14.06 136.15 11.68
N TRP A 144 -13.23 135.21 11.21
CA TRP A 144 -12.36 135.40 10.03
C TRP A 144 -13.12 135.51 8.71
N PHE A 145 -14.27 134.86 8.61
CA PHE A 145 -15.14 134.88 7.43
C PHE A 145 -16.35 135.81 7.57
N SER A 146 -16.36 136.66 8.60
CA SER A 146 -17.40 137.68 8.77
C SER A 146 -17.38 138.65 7.58
N GLY A 147 -18.48 138.70 6.83
CA GLY A 147 -18.58 139.52 5.62
C GLY A 147 -17.93 138.91 4.36
N VAL A 148 -17.56 137.63 4.38
CA VAL A 148 -17.01 136.91 3.23
C VAL A 148 -18.07 136.02 2.60
N TYR A 149 -18.27 136.17 1.29
CA TYR A 149 -19.26 135.40 0.53
C TYR A 149 -18.58 134.63 -0.61
N CYS A 150 -19.13 133.47 -0.94
CA CYS A 150 -18.72 132.64 -2.05
C CYS A 150 -19.44 133.05 -3.35
N CYS A 151 -18.71 133.04 -4.46
CA CYS A 151 -19.23 133.25 -5.81
C CYS A 151 -18.59 132.25 -6.78
N ASP A 152 -19.32 131.80 -7.80
CA ASP A 152 -18.89 130.66 -8.64
C ASP A 152 -17.66 130.97 -9.51
N ASP A 153 -17.52 132.20 -10.00
CA ASP A 153 -16.42 132.59 -10.88
C ASP A 153 -16.06 134.08 -10.75
N LEU A 154 -14.90 134.46 -11.29
CA LEU A 154 -14.41 135.84 -11.26
C LEU A 154 -15.35 136.82 -12.00
N PRO A 155 -15.89 136.50 -13.20
CA PRO A 155 -16.87 137.35 -13.87
C PRO A 155 -18.11 137.65 -13.03
N SER A 156 -18.66 136.65 -12.34
CA SER A 156 -19.83 136.82 -11.46
C SER A 156 -19.46 137.61 -10.22
N ALA A 157 -18.29 137.35 -9.63
CA ALA A 157 -17.80 138.11 -8.47
C ALA A 157 -17.66 139.61 -8.79
N LEU A 158 -17.19 139.96 -10.00
CA LEU A 158 -17.10 141.35 -10.45
C LEU A 158 -18.47 142.01 -10.69
N LYS A 159 -19.47 141.24 -11.16
CA LYS A 159 -20.85 141.74 -11.34
C LYS A 159 -21.52 142.04 -9.99
N HIS A 160 -21.33 141.18 -8.99
CA HIS A 160 -21.92 141.31 -7.67
C HIS A 160 -21.20 142.34 -6.76
N ARG A 161 -20.10 142.93 -7.23
CA ARG A 161 -19.30 143.92 -6.50
C ARG A 161 -20.10 145.11 -5.96
N SER A 162 -21.11 145.59 -6.69
CA SER A 162 -21.92 146.74 -6.26
C SER A 162 -22.84 146.45 -5.08
N LEU A 163 -23.08 145.16 -4.78
CA LEU A 163 -23.90 144.73 -3.65
C LEU A 163 -23.12 144.72 -2.32
N LEU A 164 -21.79 144.83 -2.38
CA LEU A 164 -20.93 144.73 -1.21
C LEU A 164 -20.85 146.05 -0.44
N CYS A 165 -20.90 145.96 0.89
CA CYS A 165 -20.43 146.99 1.79
C CYS A 165 -18.89 147.10 1.77
N ASP A 166 -18.35 148.21 2.26
CA ASP A 166 -16.91 148.50 2.18
C ASP A 166 -16.02 147.47 2.91
N HIS A 167 -16.58 146.67 3.82
CA HIS A 167 -15.88 145.61 4.59
C HIS A 167 -16.16 144.19 4.08
N GLN A 168 -16.97 144.01 3.03
CA GLN A 168 -17.37 142.70 2.53
C GLN A 168 -16.52 142.26 1.34
N THR A 169 -16.33 140.95 1.19
CA THR A 169 -15.49 140.36 0.15
C THR A 169 -16.17 139.15 -0.51
N LEU A 170 -15.88 138.94 -1.79
CA LEU A 170 -16.29 137.79 -2.57
C LEU A 170 -15.09 136.89 -2.83
N LEU A 171 -15.24 135.60 -2.56
CA LEU A 171 -14.24 134.56 -2.77
C LEU A 171 -14.73 133.59 -3.85
N THR A 172 -13.85 133.27 -4.80
CA THR A 172 -14.12 132.31 -5.89
C THR A 172 -13.40 130.99 -5.67
N PRO A 173 -13.86 129.85 -6.24
CA PRO A 173 -13.21 128.54 -6.14
C PRO A 173 -11.73 128.55 -6.55
N SER A 174 -11.35 129.40 -7.53
CA SER A 174 -9.96 129.56 -7.98
C SER A 174 -9.08 130.41 -7.05
N GLY A 175 -9.61 130.89 -5.92
CA GLY A 175 -8.89 131.69 -4.93
C GLY A 175 -8.81 133.18 -5.21
N HIS A 176 -9.50 133.69 -6.23
CA HIS A 176 -9.58 135.14 -6.43
C HIS A 176 -10.51 135.78 -5.39
N VAL A 177 -10.08 136.93 -4.87
CA VAL A 177 -10.82 137.72 -3.87
C VAL A 177 -11.20 139.07 -4.49
N VAL A 178 -12.48 139.41 -4.47
CA VAL A 178 -13.02 140.67 -5.00
C VAL A 178 -13.64 141.47 -3.86
N THR A 179 -13.28 142.74 -3.74
CA THR A 179 -13.92 143.69 -2.81
C THR A 179 -14.66 144.77 -3.60
N LYS A 180 -15.33 145.69 -2.89
CA LYS A 180 -15.96 146.86 -3.50
C LYS A 180 -14.95 147.78 -4.22
N HIS A 181 -13.66 147.74 -3.89
CA HIS A 181 -12.67 148.68 -4.45
C HIS A 181 -11.54 148.01 -5.23
N ASP A 182 -11.21 146.75 -4.96
CA ASP A 182 -10.11 146.02 -5.61
C ASP A 182 -10.46 144.56 -5.94
N ALA A 183 -9.59 143.92 -6.72
CA ALA A 183 -9.65 142.49 -7.01
C ALA A 183 -8.23 141.91 -6.92
N ARG A 184 -8.06 140.90 -6.07
CA ARG A 184 -6.80 140.17 -5.84
C ARG A 184 -6.88 138.82 -6.54
N LEU A 185 -6.02 138.60 -7.52
CA LEU A 185 -5.96 137.36 -8.28
C LEU A 185 -4.94 136.40 -7.64
N TYR A 186 -5.42 135.26 -7.19
CA TYR A 186 -4.56 134.14 -6.80
C TYR A 186 -3.90 133.47 -8.03
N ALA A 187 -2.59 133.27 -7.93
CA ALA A 187 -1.81 132.47 -8.88
C ALA A 187 -1.26 131.26 -8.13
N ALA A 188 -1.69 130.06 -8.52
CA ALA A 188 -1.16 128.83 -7.96
C ALA A 188 0.27 128.61 -8.49
N ASN A 189 1.29 128.93 -7.70
CA ASN A 189 2.66 128.52 -8.00
C ASN A 189 2.87 127.05 -7.61
N ALA A 190 3.30 126.22 -8.56
CA ALA A 190 3.31 124.76 -8.47
C ALA A 190 4.15 124.17 -7.31
N GLU A 191 5.11 124.92 -6.76
CA GLU A 191 6.00 124.42 -5.70
C GLU A 191 5.49 124.71 -4.28
N ALA A 192 4.64 125.73 -4.09
CA ALA A 192 4.21 126.17 -2.76
C ALA A 192 2.69 126.28 -2.55
N SER A 193 1.89 126.01 -3.58
CA SER A 193 0.42 126.05 -3.52
C SER A 193 -0.21 124.68 -3.78
N GLY A 194 -1.39 124.45 -3.22
CA GLY A 194 -2.18 123.23 -3.41
C GLY A 194 -1.87 122.11 -2.42
N TRP A 195 -1.22 122.40 -1.30
CA TRP A 195 -0.95 121.40 -0.26
C TRP A 195 -2.26 120.91 0.39
N VAL A 196 -3.28 121.76 0.41
CA VAL A 196 -4.62 121.43 0.92
C VAL A 196 -5.32 120.43 0.00
N ALA A 197 -5.33 120.72 -1.30
CA ALA A 197 -5.92 119.84 -2.30
C ALA A 197 -5.22 118.47 -2.30
N ARG A 198 -3.88 118.45 -2.17
CA ARG A 198 -3.10 117.21 -2.00
C ARG A 198 -3.46 116.45 -0.73
N ALA A 199 -3.63 117.13 0.41
CA ALA A 199 -4.01 116.50 1.67
C ALA A 199 -5.41 115.83 1.57
N ALA A 200 -6.38 116.49 0.92
CA ALA A 200 -7.69 115.92 0.67
C ALA A 200 -7.63 114.71 -0.29
N GLU A 201 -6.81 114.78 -1.33
CA GLU A 201 -6.58 113.66 -2.26
C GLU A 201 -5.93 112.46 -1.57
N ILE A 202 -4.94 112.68 -0.69
CA ILE A 202 -4.32 111.65 0.15
C ILE A 202 -5.37 110.96 1.03
N GLU A 203 -6.26 111.71 1.70
CA GLU A 203 -7.34 111.13 2.51
C GLU A 203 -8.31 110.29 1.65
N GLN A 204 -8.65 110.78 0.45
CA GLN A 204 -9.50 110.05 -0.48
C GLN A 204 -8.83 108.75 -0.97
N LEU A 205 -7.53 108.79 -1.29
CA LEU A 205 -6.75 107.62 -1.67
C LEU A 205 -6.68 106.60 -0.54
N GLN A 206 -6.50 107.02 0.72
CA GLN A 206 -6.55 106.11 1.88
C GLN A 206 -7.90 105.39 1.98
N LYS A 207 -9.02 106.12 1.79
CA LYS A 207 -10.35 105.51 1.78
C LYS A 207 -10.50 104.50 0.64
N ARG A 208 -10.00 104.83 -0.56
CA ARG A 208 -10.01 103.92 -1.73
C ARG A 208 -9.16 102.68 -1.51
N ILE A 209 -7.95 102.81 -0.93
CA ILE A 209 -7.08 101.68 -0.58
C ILE A 209 -7.78 100.73 0.39
N ARG A 210 -8.40 101.25 1.46
CA ARG A 210 -9.15 100.41 2.41
C ARG A 210 -10.31 99.68 1.75
N ALA A 211 -11.08 100.36 0.88
CA ALA A 211 -12.16 99.72 0.13
C ALA A 211 -11.63 98.64 -0.81
N GLN A 212 -10.51 98.89 -1.48
CA GLN A 212 -9.87 97.94 -2.40
C GLN A 212 -9.33 96.70 -1.67
N GLN A 213 -8.78 96.86 -0.45
CA GLN A 213 -8.34 95.74 0.39
C GLN A 213 -9.49 94.78 0.72
N ILE A 214 -10.68 95.31 1.04
CA ILE A 214 -11.88 94.48 1.28
C ILE A 214 -12.28 93.69 0.02
N VAL A 215 -12.21 94.32 -1.16
CA VAL A 215 -12.48 93.64 -2.44
C VAL A 215 -11.48 92.51 -2.69
N ILE A 216 -10.19 92.73 -2.41
CA ILE A 216 -9.15 91.69 -2.51
C ILE A 216 -9.41 90.53 -1.55
N GLU A 217 -9.78 90.80 -0.30
CA GLU A 217 -10.13 89.73 0.65
C GLU A 217 -11.30 88.88 0.15
N SER A 218 -12.34 89.53 -0.40
CA SER A 218 -13.49 88.81 -0.96
C SER A 218 -13.14 87.96 -2.18
N SER A 219 -12.35 88.50 -3.13
CA SER A 219 -11.90 87.77 -4.32
C SER A 219 -10.93 86.64 -3.97
N LYS A 220 -10.07 86.84 -2.96
CA LYS A 220 -9.20 85.79 -2.41
C LYS A 220 -10.00 84.62 -1.85
N SER A 221 -11.06 84.90 -1.08
CA SER A 221 -11.95 83.85 -0.56
C SER A 221 -12.59 83.07 -1.70
N GLN A 222 -13.14 83.76 -2.71
CA GLN A 222 -13.76 83.11 -3.88
C GLN A 222 -12.77 82.25 -4.66
N TYR A 223 -11.53 82.73 -4.84
CA TYR A 223 -10.47 81.94 -5.46
C TYR A 223 -10.12 80.68 -4.64
N GLN A 224 -10.02 80.79 -3.31
CA GLN A 224 -9.75 79.65 -2.43
C GLN A 224 -10.87 78.61 -2.46
N ASP A 225 -12.13 79.05 -2.46
CA ASP A 225 -13.29 78.17 -2.56
C ASP A 225 -13.32 77.44 -3.91
N ALA A 226 -13.06 78.16 -5.01
CA ALA A 226 -12.94 77.59 -6.34
C ALA A 226 -11.78 76.58 -6.44
N GLN A 227 -10.63 76.89 -5.81
CA GLN A 227 -9.48 76.00 -5.75
C GLN A 227 -9.79 74.72 -4.97
N TYR A 228 -10.46 74.81 -3.82
CA TYR A 228 -10.86 73.65 -3.04
C TYR A 228 -11.85 72.77 -3.81
N ALA A 229 -12.87 73.37 -4.42
CA ALA A 229 -13.85 72.65 -5.25
C ALA A 229 -13.18 71.92 -6.43
N TYR A 230 -12.21 72.57 -7.08
CA TYR A 230 -11.42 71.95 -8.14
C TYR A 230 -10.63 70.73 -7.64
N LEU A 231 -9.91 70.86 -6.52
CA LEU A 231 -9.14 69.75 -5.94
C LEU A 231 -10.03 68.59 -5.52
N GLN A 232 -11.20 68.88 -4.94
CA GLN A 232 -12.18 67.86 -4.56
C GLN A 232 -12.67 67.08 -5.78
N GLN A 233 -13.03 67.77 -6.87
CA GLN A 233 -13.44 67.12 -8.11
C GLN A 233 -12.31 66.32 -8.75
N GLN A 234 -11.07 66.82 -8.71
CA GLN A 234 -9.90 66.11 -9.22
C GLN A 234 -9.66 64.80 -8.45
N ASN A 235 -9.75 64.83 -7.12
CA ASN A 235 -9.61 63.64 -6.28
C ASN A 235 -10.75 62.64 -6.53
N GLN A 236 -11.99 63.13 -6.64
CA GLN A 236 -13.14 62.29 -6.96
C GLN A 236 -12.98 61.62 -8.35
N GLN A 237 -12.49 62.35 -9.35
CA GLN A 237 -12.20 61.81 -10.67
C GLN A 237 -11.12 60.72 -10.61
N GLN A 238 -10.04 60.94 -9.85
CA GLN A 238 -8.99 59.93 -9.67
C GLN A 238 -9.54 58.65 -9.02
N HIS A 239 -10.34 58.79 -7.96
CA HIS A 239 -10.97 57.66 -7.29
C HIS A 239 -11.93 56.89 -8.21
N LEU A 240 -12.78 57.60 -8.97
CA LEU A 240 -13.68 56.97 -9.95
C LEU A 240 -12.89 56.24 -11.04
N ASN A 241 -11.78 56.80 -11.53
CA ASN A 241 -10.92 56.14 -12.51
C ASN A 241 -10.29 54.86 -11.95
N GLU A 242 -9.91 54.85 -10.68
CA GLU A 242 -9.37 53.66 -10.02
C GLU A 242 -10.45 52.58 -9.84
N GLN A 243 -11.67 52.97 -9.44
CA GLN A 243 -12.81 52.05 -9.39
C GLN A 243 -13.13 51.45 -10.76
N VAL A 244 -13.15 52.26 -11.82
CA VAL A 244 -13.36 51.77 -13.20
C VAL A 244 -12.30 50.76 -13.60
N LYS A 245 -11.02 50.97 -13.23
CA LYS A 245 -9.95 49.99 -13.49
C LYS A 245 -10.18 48.67 -12.75
N ILE A 246 -10.55 48.74 -11.47
CA ILE A 246 -10.84 47.55 -10.65
C ILE A 246 -12.02 46.77 -11.25
N ASP A 247 -13.10 47.46 -11.61
CA ASP A 247 -14.27 46.79 -12.17
C ASP A 247 -14.01 46.23 -13.58
N ALA A 248 -13.21 46.92 -14.40
CA ALA A 248 -12.74 46.38 -15.68
C ALA A 248 -11.93 45.09 -15.50
N GLN A 249 -11.06 45.01 -14.48
CA GLN A 249 -10.33 43.78 -14.15
C GLN A 249 -11.26 42.65 -13.72
N LYS A 250 -12.26 42.91 -12.88
CA LYS A 250 -13.27 41.91 -12.48
C LYS A 250 -14.07 41.40 -13.68
N VAL A 251 -14.50 42.29 -14.57
CA VAL A 251 -15.21 41.91 -15.79
C VAL A 251 -14.32 41.01 -16.66
N HIS A 252 -13.05 41.35 -16.82
CA HIS A 252 -12.10 40.52 -17.58
C HIS A 252 -11.90 39.14 -16.94
N GLU A 253 -11.74 39.07 -15.62
CA GLU A 253 -11.63 37.81 -14.88
C GLU A 253 -12.89 36.93 -15.07
N GLN A 254 -14.08 37.52 -14.98
CA GLN A 254 -15.34 36.83 -15.24
C GLN A 254 -15.45 36.34 -16.69
N GLN A 255 -15.00 37.13 -17.66
CA GLN A 255 -14.97 36.71 -19.08
C GLN A 255 -14.05 35.51 -19.30
N LEU A 256 -12.87 35.50 -18.67
CA LEU A 256 -11.96 34.35 -18.71
C LEU A 256 -12.59 33.11 -18.08
N LEU A 257 -13.28 33.26 -16.95
CA LEU A 257 -13.99 32.15 -16.30
C LEU A 257 -15.11 31.61 -17.18
N VAL A 258 -15.91 32.47 -17.81
CA VAL A 258 -16.95 32.06 -18.77
C VAL A 258 -16.34 31.33 -19.96
N MET A 259 -15.20 31.80 -20.50
CA MET A 259 -14.50 31.13 -21.60
C MET A 259 -14.01 29.74 -21.20
N LYS A 260 -13.42 29.60 -20.00
CA LYS A 260 -12.99 28.30 -19.46
C LYS A 260 -14.16 27.33 -19.30
N LEU A 261 -15.25 27.78 -18.66
CA LEU A 261 -16.45 26.96 -18.49
C LEU A 261 -17.05 26.52 -19.83
N ARG A 262 -17.08 27.41 -20.85
CA ARG A 262 -17.53 27.03 -22.20
C ARG A 262 -16.62 25.99 -22.84
N GLN A 263 -15.31 26.10 -22.66
CA GLN A 263 -14.36 25.11 -23.16
C GLN A 263 -14.56 23.75 -22.47
N GLU A 264 -14.72 23.74 -21.15
CA GLU A 264 -15.00 22.53 -20.37
C GLU A 264 -16.33 21.88 -20.79
N MET A 265 -17.38 22.68 -21.00
CA MET A 265 -18.66 22.18 -21.52
C MET A 265 -18.50 21.55 -22.91
N ALA A 266 -17.80 22.20 -23.84
CA ALA A 266 -17.57 21.65 -25.17
C ALA A 266 -16.75 20.35 -25.13
N GLN A 267 -15.76 20.26 -24.22
CA GLN A 267 -15.00 19.02 -23.99
C GLN A 267 -15.88 17.91 -23.44
N PHE A 268 -16.74 18.23 -22.47
CA PHE A 268 -17.69 17.27 -21.89
C PHE A 268 -18.69 16.76 -22.94
N GLU A 269 -19.25 17.65 -23.77
CA GLU A 269 -20.15 17.28 -24.86
C GLU A 269 -19.46 16.36 -25.88
N ALA A 270 -18.21 16.66 -26.25
CA ALA A 270 -17.43 15.81 -27.15
C ALA A 270 -17.16 14.42 -26.54
N GLN A 271 -16.76 14.37 -25.27
CA GLN A 271 -16.55 13.11 -24.54
C GLN A 271 -17.85 12.31 -24.42
N GLN A 272 -18.98 12.97 -24.12
CA GLN A 272 -20.28 12.34 -24.06
C GLN A 272 -20.68 11.75 -25.41
N SER A 273 -20.48 12.48 -26.51
CA SER A 273 -20.73 11.98 -27.85
C SER A 273 -19.86 10.77 -28.19
N GLN A 274 -18.59 10.78 -27.78
CA GLN A 274 -17.69 9.65 -27.97
C GLN A 274 -18.15 8.43 -27.18
N LEU A 275 -18.46 8.58 -25.89
CA LEU A 275 -18.95 7.49 -25.05
C LEU A 275 -20.24 6.87 -25.57
N LEU A 276 -21.16 7.69 -26.11
CA LEU A 276 -22.39 7.19 -26.75
C LEU A 276 -22.09 6.38 -28.03
N GLY A 277 -21.07 6.79 -28.80
CA GLY A 277 -20.58 6.02 -29.95
C GLY A 277 -19.98 4.69 -29.51
N ASP A 278 -19.06 4.71 -28.54
CA ASP A 278 -18.42 3.52 -27.98
C ASP A 278 -19.46 2.55 -27.38
N GLU A 279 -20.50 3.06 -26.70
CA GLU A 279 -21.59 2.24 -26.17
C GLU A 279 -22.39 1.55 -27.29
N ALA A 280 -22.64 2.25 -28.40
CA ALA A 280 -23.32 1.67 -29.56
C ALA A 280 -22.47 0.57 -30.24
N GLU A 281 -21.16 0.81 -30.39
CA GLU A 281 -20.22 -0.18 -30.93
C GLU A 281 -20.14 -1.42 -30.05
N LEU A 282 -20.01 -1.25 -28.73
CA LEU A 282 -19.99 -2.37 -27.78
C LEU A 282 -21.29 -3.18 -27.81
N LYS A 283 -22.44 -2.52 -27.92
CA LYS A 283 -23.74 -3.20 -28.08
C LYS A 283 -23.79 -4.02 -29.38
N GLU A 284 -23.23 -3.53 -30.47
CA GLU A 284 -23.15 -4.28 -31.72
C GLU A 284 -22.20 -5.49 -31.60
N GLN A 285 -21.02 -5.28 -31.00
CA GLN A 285 -20.06 -6.37 -30.73
C GLN A 285 -20.67 -7.45 -29.84
N GLN A 286 -21.39 -7.05 -28.79
CA GLN A 286 -22.10 -7.98 -27.90
C GLN A 286 -23.10 -8.82 -28.68
N LYS A 287 -23.91 -8.22 -29.55
CA LYS A 287 -24.87 -8.95 -30.41
C LYS A 287 -24.17 -9.95 -31.35
N LYS A 288 -23.03 -9.57 -31.92
CA LYS A 288 -22.24 -10.48 -32.78
C LYS A 288 -21.70 -11.66 -31.98
N LEU A 289 -21.18 -11.41 -30.78
CA LEU A 289 -20.68 -12.48 -29.90
C LEU A 289 -21.80 -13.42 -29.44
N THR A 290 -22.98 -12.90 -29.09
CA THR A 290 -24.11 -13.76 -28.72
C THR A 290 -24.57 -14.63 -29.90
N GLN A 291 -24.63 -14.08 -31.12
CA GLN A 291 -24.92 -14.87 -32.32
C GLN A 291 -23.87 -15.95 -32.57
N GLN A 292 -22.58 -15.63 -32.41
CA GLN A 292 -21.51 -16.61 -32.53
C GLN A 292 -21.59 -17.71 -31.46
N GLN A 293 -22.00 -17.37 -30.24
CA GLN A 293 -22.24 -18.34 -29.18
C GLN A 293 -23.38 -19.28 -29.55
N GLU A 294 -24.53 -18.75 -29.98
CA GLU A 294 -25.68 -19.54 -30.44
C GLU A 294 -25.27 -20.48 -31.60
N GLU A 295 -24.54 -19.99 -32.60
CA GLU A 295 -24.04 -20.82 -33.71
C GLU A 295 -23.08 -21.93 -33.25
N LEU A 296 -22.22 -21.65 -32.27
CA LEU A 296 -21.28 -22.63 -31.72
C LEU A 296 -22.01 -23.68 -30.86
N GLU A 297 -23.02 -23.28 -30.09
CA GLU A 297 -23.87 -24.18 -29.32
C GLU A 297 -24.63 -25.13 -30.24
N GLU A 298 -25.26 -24.63 -31.31
CA GLU A 298 -25.91 -25.47 -32.32
C GLU A 298 -24.95 -26.47 -32.96
N ARG A 299 -23.73 -26.03 -33.32
CA ARG A 299 -22.70 -26.93 -33.88
C ARG A 299 -22.23 -27.97 -32.87
N PHE A 300 -22.11 -27.59 -31.60
CA PHE A 300 -21.74 -28.49 -30.53
C PHE A 300 -22.82 -29.56 -30.32
N GLU A 301 -24.09 -29.18 -30.25
CA GLU A 301 -25.21 -30.12 -30.15
C GLU A 301 -25.24 -31.09 -31.34
N GLN A 302 -25.01 -30.61 -32.55
CA GLN A 302 -24.91 -31.47 -33.75
C GLN A 302 -23.74 -32.45 -33.65
N ALA A 303 -22.57 -32.00 -33.20
CA ALA A 303 -21.40 -32.85 -33.02
C ALA A 303 -21.62 -33.89 -31.91
N ASP A 304 -22.31 -33.54 -30.83
CA ASP A 304 -22.63 -34.44 -29.73
C ASP A 304 -23.61 -35.53 -30.16
N LEU A 305 -24.64 -35.18 -30.95
CA LEU A 305 -25.53 -36.16 -31.57
C LEU A 305 -24.79 -37.11 -32.53
N GLN A 306 -23.87 -36.58 -33.34
CA GLN A 306 -23.03 -37.40 -34.22
C GLN A 306 -22.13 -38.34 -33.41
N LEU A 307 -21.52 -37.84 -32.33
CA LEU A 307 -20.70 -38.66 -31.44
C LEU A 307 -21.52 -39.79 -30.82
N ALA A 308 -22.70 -39.49 -30.27
CA ALA A 308 -23.61 -40.49 -29.71
C ALA A 308 -23.97 -41.56 -30.74
N SER A 309 -24.35 -41.17 -31.97
CA SER A 309 -24.65 -42.13 -33.04
C SER A 309 -23.44 -42.99 -33.41
N SER A 310 -22.24 -42.41 -33.46
CA SER A 310 -21.02 -43.16 -33.77
C SER A 310 -20.66 -44.14 -32.66
N GLN A 311 -20.88 -43.77 -31.39
CA GLN A 311 -20.68 -44.65 -30.24
C GLN A 311 -21.65 -45.83 -30.27
N GLU A 312 -22.93 -45.59 -30.56
CA GLU A 312 -23.93 -46.66 -30.74
C GLU A 312 -23.51 -47.63 -31.85
N THR A 313 -23.09 -47.13 -33.02
CA THR A 313 -22.60 -47.99 -34.11
C THR A 313 -21.33 -48.77 -33.73
N LEU A 314 -20.44 -48.17 -32.93
CA LEU A 314 -19.23 -48.85 -32.46
C LEU A 314 -19.58 -49.99 -31.51
N GLU A 315 -20.50 -49.77 -30.56
CA GLU A 315 -20.99 -50.81 -29.65
C GLU A 315 -21.64 -51.97 -30.42
N GLU A 316 -22.47 -51.67 -31.43
CA GLU A 316 -23.04 -52.69 -32.32
C GLU A 316 -21.95 -53.48 -33.06
N LEU A 317 -20.94 -52.81 -33.60
CA LEU A 317 -19.83 -53.45 -34.30
C LEU A 317 -18.98 -54.32 -33.37
N ILE A 318 -18.76 -53.91 -32.11
CA ILE A 318 -18.07 -54.72 -31.10
C ILE A 318 -18.87 -55.98 -30.81
N LEU A 319 -20.18 -55.87 -30.61
CA LEU A 319 -21.05 -57.04 -30.41
C LEU A 319 -21.02 -58.00 -31.61
N GLN A 320 -21.06 -57.46 -32.84
CA GLN A 320 -20.92 -58.26 -34.06
C GLN A 320 -19.55 -58.93 -34.16
N GLN A 321 -18.48 -58.23 -33.78
CA GLN A 321 -17.12 -58.78 -33.76
C GLN A 321 -17.00 -59.92 -32.74
N GLU A 322 -17.52 -59.75 -31.53
CA GLU A 322 -17.53 -60.79 -30.49
C GLU A 322 -18.32 -62.02 -30.95
N ALA A 323 -19.50 -61.82 -31.56
CA ALA A 323 -20.28 -62.90 -32.15
C ALA A 323 -19.49 -63.65 -33.24
N ALA A 324 -18.85 -62.94 -34.16
CA ALA A 324 -18.04 -63.53 -35.22
C ALA A 324 -16.80 -64.28 -34.67
N LEU A 325 -16.17 -63.78 -33.59
CA LEU A 325 -15.06 -64.45 -32.92
C LEU A 325 -15.51 -65.73 -32.21
N ASN A 326 -16.68 -65.72 -31.58
CA ASN A 326 -17.28 -66.91 -30.98
C ASN A 326 -17.60 -67.95 -32.05
N ASP A 327 -18.23 -67.55 -33.17
CA ASP A 327 -18.49 -68.43 -34.31
C ASP A 327 -17.19 -69.03 -34.88
N LEU A 328 -16.13 -68.22 -35.01
CA LEU A 328 -14.82 -68.70 -35.46
C LEU A 328 -14.22 -69.73 -34.50
N ASN A 329 -14.32 -69.50 -33.18
CA ASN A 329 -13.83 -70.43 -32.17
C ASN A 329 -14.62 -71.75 -32.21
N ASP A 330 -15.94 -71.69 -32.36
CA ASP A 330 -16.79 -72.87 -32.53
C ASP A 330 -16.41 -73.67 -33.78
N VAL A 331 -16.17 -73.01 -34.92
CA VAL A 331 -15.71 -73.66 -36.14
C VAL A 331 -14.32 -74.28 -35.96
N LYS A 332 -13.40 -73.61 -35.27
CA LYS A 332 -12.07 -74.15 -34.95
C LYS A 332 -12.18 -75.39 -34.06
N HIS A 333 -12.99 -75.36 -33.01
CA HIS A 333 -13.21 -76.52 -32.13
C HIS A 333 -13.82 -77.69 -32.90
N LYS A 334 -14.84 -77.46 -33.72
CA LYS A 334 -15.43 -78.50 -34.60
C LYS A 334 -14.38 -79.08 -35.55
N THR A 335 -13.54 -78.23 -36.15
CA THR A 335 -12.46 -78.66 -37.06
C THR A 335 -11.42 -79.51 -36.34
N GLN A 336 -11.00 -79.13 -35.13
CA GLN A 336 -10.08 -79.91 -34.30
C GLN A 336 -10.69 -81.26 -33.91
N GLN A 337 -11.96 -81.30 -33.49
CA GLN A 337 -12.67 -82.55 -33.19
C GLN A 337 -12.71 -83.48 -34.40
N ILE A 338 -13.10 -82.98 -35.57
CA ILE A 338 -13.10 -83.76 -36.82
C ILE A 338 -11.69 -84.24 -37.17
N HIS A 339 -10.66 -83.41 -36.96
CA HIS A 339 -9.28 -83.79 -37.20
C HIS A 339 -8.82 -84.93 -36.27
N HIS A 340 -9.15 -84.85 -34.97
CA HIS A 340 -8.89 -85.91 -34.00
C HIS A 340 -9.61 -87.20 -34.36
N GLN A 341 -10.92 -87.13 -34.68
CA GLN A 341 -11.70 -88.28 -35.14
C GLN A 341 -11.06 -88.91 -36.39
N ARG A 342 -10.61 -88.10 -37.35
CA ARG A 342 -9.90 -88.60 -38.55
C ARG A 342 -8.59 -89.30 -38.18
N GLN A 343 -7.79 -88.73 -37.28
CA GLN A 343 -6.53 -89.34 -36.82
C GLN A 343 -6.78 -90.67 -36.09
N GLU A 344 -7.80 -90.73 -35.26
CA GLU A 344 -8.19 -91.94 -34.53
C GLU A 344 -8.64 -93.05 -35.49
N VAL A 345 -9.50 -92.72 -36.46
CA VAL A 345 -9.89 -93.68 -37.53
C VAL A 345 -8.67 -94.13 -38.34
N GLN A 346 -7.73 -93.23 -38.67
CA GLN A 346 -6.49 -93.60 -39.37
C GLN A 346 -5.57 -94.51 -38.53
N PHE A 347 -5.53 -94.30 -37.21
CA PHE A 347 -4.77 -95.16 -36.29
C PHE A 347 -5.41 -96.54 -36.19
N GLN A 348 -6.73 -96.62 -35.99
CA GLN A 348 -7.49 -97.87 -35.99
C GLN A 348 -7.29 -98.63 -37.30
N LEU A 349 -7.36 -97.95 -38.45
CA LEU A 349 -7.11 -98.57 -39.75
C LEU A 349 -5.69 -99.13 -39.90
N ARG A 350 -4.67 -98.45 -39.36
CA ARG A 350 -3.29 -98.98 -39.31
C ARG A 350 -3.17 -100.19 -38.37
N GLN A 351 -3.79 -100.15 -37.19
CA GLN A 351 -3.80 -101.28 -36.27
C GLN A 351 -4.47 -102.51 -36.90
N HIS A 352 -5.61 -102.32 -37.56
CA HIS A 352 -6.28 -103.40 -38.26
C HIS A 352 -5.44 -103.96 -39.42
N ARG A 353 -4.73 -103.12 -40.18
CA ARG A 353 -3.78 -103.60 -41.20
C ARG A 353 -2.65 -104.44 -40.62
N LEU A 354 -2.02 -103.97 -39.54
CA LEU A 354 -0.98 -104.74 -38.83
C LEU A 354 -1.52 -106.07 -38.27
N MET A 355 -2.76 -106.09 -37.79
CA MET A 355 -3.40 -107.34 -37.38
C MET A 355 -3.63 -108.28 -38.55
N ILE A 356 -4.06 -107.77 -39.71
CA ILE A 356 -4.23 -108.57 -40.93
C ILE A 356 -2.88 -109.16 -41.36
N GLU A 357 -1.82 -108.36 -41.46
CA GLU A 357 -0.47 -108.83 -41.80
C GLU A 357 0.01 -109.92 -40.82
N ARG A 358 -0.19 -109.70 -39.51
CA ARG A 358 0.14 -110.71 -38.50
C ARG A 358 -0.68 -111.99 -38.65
N PHE A 359 -1.97 -111.89 -38.94
CA PHE A 359 -2.81 -113.06 -39.17
C PHE A 359 -2.40 -113.78 -40.45
N ASP A 360 -2.01 -113.07 -41.51
CA ASP A 360 -1.49 -113.66 -42.75
C ASP A 360 -0.17 -114.40 -42.49
N GLU A 361 0.76 -113.83 -41.71
CA GLU A 361 1.98 -114.52 -41.27
C GLU A 361 1.70 -115.76 -40.42
N GLN A 362 0.73 -115.68 -39.51
CA GLN A 362 0.30 -116.83 -38.69
C GLN A 362 -0.34 -117.92 -39.55
N ILE A 363 -1.17 -117.55 -40.53
CA ILE A 363 -1.75 -118.48 -41.49
C ILE A 363 -0.63 -119.13 -42.30
N HIS A 364 0.30 -118.35 -42.82
CA HIS A 364 1.44 -118.84 -43.61
C HIS A 364 2.28 -119.86 -42.80
N SER A 365 2.64 -119.52 -41.56
CA SER A 365 3.39 -120.41 -40.67
C SER A 365 2.60 -121.69 -40.33
N ALA A 366 1.29 -121.57 -40.11
CA ALA A 366 0.43 -122.74 -39.86
C ALA A 366 0.33 -123.64 -41.10
N THR A 367 0.23 -123.09 -42.31
CA THR A 367 0.30 -123.88 -43.56
C THR A 367 1.64 -124.59 -43.71
N GLU A 368 2.77 -123.91 -43.46
CA GLU A 368 4.10 -124.57 -43.51
C GLU A 368 4.21 -125.71 -42.49
N GLN A 369 3.62 -125.56 -41.31
CA GLN A 369 3.59 -126.63 -40.30
C GLN A 369 2.71 -127.81 -40.74
N ILE A 370 1.59 -127.55 -41.42
CA ILE A 370 0.73 -128.59 -41.99
C ILE A 370 1.48 -129.35 -43.09
N ASP A 371 2.16 -128.65 -43.99
CA ASP A 371 2.91 -129.26 -45.09
C ASP A 371 4.06 -130.15 -44.56
N ARG A 372 4.82 -129.68 -43.57
CA ARG A 372 5.86 -130.50 -42.90
C ARG A 372 5.29 -131.75 -42.23
N CYS A 373 4.13 -131.65 -41.60
CA CYS A 373 3.46 -132.80 -41.00
C CYS A 373 2.96 -133.80 -42.06
N GLN A 374 2.56 -133.33 -43.25
CA GLN A 374 2.18 -134.20 -44.37
C GLN A 374 3.39 -134.91 -44.97
N GLU A 375 4.51 -134.21 -45.16
CA GLU A 375 5.78 -134.81 -45.63
C GLU A 375 6.29 -135.89 -44.66
N GLN A 376 6.21 -135.63 -43.34
CA GLN A 376 6.57 -136.62 -42.31
C GLN A 376 5.63 -137.84 -42.32
N LEU A 377 4.35 -137.65 -42.60
CA LEU A 377 3.39 -138.75 -42.72
C LEU A 377 3.64 -139.61 -43.97
N GLU A 378 4.02 -139.01 -45.09
CA GLU A 378 4.38 -139.75 -46.31
C GLU A 378 5.71 -140.50 -46.17
N SER A 379 6.71 -139.91 -45.51
CA SER A 379 7.98 -140.60 -45.23
C SER A 379 7.77 -141.83 -44.35
N LEU A 380 7.01 -141.68 -43.26
CA LEU A 380 6.69 -142.76 -42.32
C LEU A 380 5.79 -143.85 -42.94
N ARG A 381 4.95 -143.51 -43.93
CA ARG A 381 4.17 -144.51 -44.69
C ARG A 381 5.01 -145.28 -45.69
N SER A 382 6.01 -144.65 -46.31
CA SER A 382 6.94 -145.35 -47.23
C SER A 382 7.94 -146.27 -46.49
N GLU A 383 8.34 -145.91 -45.27
CA GLU A 383 9.24 -146.73 -44.43
C GLU A 383 8.57 -147.99 -43.87
N LEU A 384 7.23 -148.03 -43.79
CA LEU A 384 6.48 -149.15 -43.23
C LEU A 384 6.21 -150.31 -44.22
N GLU A 385 6.32 -150.09 -45.53
CA GLU A 385 6.04 -151.11 -46.57
C GLU A 385 7.27 -151.91 -47.02
N SER A 386 8.49 -151.56 -46.59
CA SER A 386 9.74 -152.09 -47.19
C SER A 386 10.71 -152.84 -46.26
N MET A 387 10.35 -153.24 -45.03
CA MET A 387 11.27 -154.03 -44.19
C MET A 387 10.66 -155.27 -43.53
N GLN A 388 11.08 -156.43 -44.07
CA GLN A 388 11.20 -157.71 -43.41
C GLN A 388 12.26 -157.64 -42.27
N ILE A 389 11.95 -158.33 -41.18
CA ILE A 389 12.75 -158.44 -39.96
C ILE A 389 13.91 -159.44 -40.19
N THR A 390 15.16 -159.01 -39.94
CA THR A 390 16.25 -159.73 -39.24
C THR A 390 17.63 -159.29 -39.75
N GLN A 391 18.41 -158.61 -38.92
CA GLN A 391 19.84 -158.84 -38.67
C GLN A 391 20.32 -157.73 -37.76
N HIS A 392 20.31 -158.00 -36.44
CA HIS A 392 21.37 -157.70 -35.45
C HIS A 392 20.90 -158.32 -34.12
N ASN A 393 20.48 -159.60 -34.16
CA ASN A 393 20.11 -160.35 -32.95
C ASN A 393 21.35 -160.81 -32.16
N GLU A 394 22.55 -160.78 -32.74
CA GLU A 394 23.79 -161.10 -32.01
C GLU A 394 24.36 -159.89 -31.25
N GLU A 395 24.16 -158.66 -31.75
CA GLU A 395 24.39 -157.44 -30.96
C GLU A 395 23.26 -157.20 -29.96
N LEU A 396 22.03 -157.63 -30.27
CA LEU A 396 20.93 -157.65 -29.30
C LEU A 396 21.17 -158.70 -28.21
N ASP A 397 21.66 -159.90 -28.49
CA ASP A 397 21.95 -160.91 -27.46
C ASP A 397 23.19 -160.55 -26.63
N ALA A 398 24.18 -159.83 -27.19
CA ALA A 398 25.28 -159.25 -26.42
C ALA A 398 24.82 -158.05 -25.57
N ALA A 399 23.96 -157.18 -26.10
CA ALA A 399 23.37 -156.05 -25.38
C ALA A 399 22.29 -156.51 -24.38
N VAL A 400 21.62 -157.65 -24.59
CA VAL A 400 20.69 -158.29 -23.66
C VAL A 400 21.46 -159.06 -22.59
N ALA A 401 22.60 -159.71 -22.89
CA ALA A 401 23.48 -160.24 -21.85
C ALA A 401 24.12 -159.12 -21.02
N GLN A 402 24.51 -158.00 -21.63
CA GLN A 402 24.91 -156.79 -20.91
C GLN A 402 23.74 -156.13 -20.16
N ARG A 403 22.50 -156.18 -20.69
CA ARG A 403 21.30 -155.70 -20.00
C ARG A 403 20.90 -156.64 -18.88
N GLU A 404 21.11 -157.95 -18.97
CA GLU A 404 20.82 -158.94 -17.93
C GLU A 404 21.89 -158.89 -16.84
N MET A 405 23.18 -158.71 -17.19
CA MET A 405 24.21 -158.37 -16.21
C MET A 405 23.94 -156.99 -15.60
N ALA A 406 23.55 -155.98 -16.38
CA ALA A 406 23.20 -154.67 -15.86
C ALA A 406 21.86 -154.67 -15.10
N GLU A 407 20.91 -155.56 -15.39
CA GLU A 407 19.65 -155.76 -14.67
C GLU A 407 19.89 -156.60 -13.41
N GLN A 408 20.84 -157.54 -13.42
CA GLN A 408 21.31 -158.24 -12.22
C GLN A 408 22.11 -157.30 -11.31
N ILE A 409 22.99 -156.47 -11.87
CA ILE A 409 23.69 -155.41 -11.14
C ILE A 409 22.67 -154.33 -10.71
N LEU A 410 21.69 -153.97 -11.52
CA LEU A 410 20.62 -153.00 -11.16
C LEU A 410 19.73 -153.59 -10.08
N THR A 411 19.32 -154.86 -10.16
CA THR A 411 18.51 -155.50 -9.11
C THR A 411 19.34 -155.73 -7.85
N GLN A 412 20.62 -156.09 -7.93
CA GLN A 412 21.50 -156.18 -6.76
C GLN A 412 21.82 -154.81 -6.16
N THR A 413 22.05 -153.77 -6.98
CA THR A 413 22.25 -152.39 -6.50
C THR A 413 20.94 -151.76 -6.03
N ARG A 414 19.78 -152.15 -6.59
CA ARG A 414 18.45 -151.73 -6.14
C ARG A 414 18.02 -152.48 -4.89
N LEU A 415 18.36 -153.75 -4.73
CA LEU A 415 18.22 -154.50 -3.47
C LEU A 415 19.19 -154.00 -2.41
N ALA A 416 20.44 -153.68 -2.76
CA ALA A 416 21.39 -153.06 -1.84
C ALA A 416 21.00 -151.60 -1.52
N MET A 417 20.39 -150.87 -2.46
CA MET A 417 19.83 -149.53 -2.25
C MET A 417 18.55 -149.61 -1.41
N GLU A 418 17.67 -150.59 -1.63
CA GLU A 418 16.48 -150.83 -0.82
C GLU A 418 16.85 -151.31 0.58
N GLU A 419 17.87 -152.17 0.71
CA GLU A 419 18.44 -152.58 1.98
C GLU A 419 19.11 -151.39 2.68
N LYS A 420 19.89 -150.56 1.98
CA LYS A 420 20.46 -149.31 2.52
C LYS A 420 19.41 -148.25 2.82
N ALA A 421 18.33 -148.16 2.05
CA ALA A 421 17.22 -147.24 2.26
C ALA A 421 16.30 -147.72 3.39
N GLN A 422 16.12 -149.03 3.58
CA GLN A 422 15.50 -149.61 4.77
C GLN A 422 16.40 -149.42 5.99
N GLN A 423 17.72 -149.61 5.89
CA GLN A 423 18.66 -149.28 6.96
C GLN A 423 18.63 -147.78 7.28
N LEU A 424 18.55 -146.90 6.27
CA LEU A 424 18.45 -145.45 6.46
C LEU A 424 17.11 -145.07 7.09
N ARG A 425 15.99 -145.60 6.60
CA ARG A 425 14.66 -145.36 7.20
C ARG A 425 14.56 -145.93 8.61
N ALA A 426 15.09 -147.12 8.88
CA ALA A 426 15.16 -147.69 10.22
C ALA A 426 16.09 -146.88 11.14
N GLN A 427 17.20 -146.36 10.62
CA GLN A 427 18.07 -145.44 11.36
C GLN A 427 17.42 -144.06 11.55
N GLU A 428 16.62 -143.57 10.61
CA GLU A 428 15.88 -142.31 10.71
C GLU A 428 14.68 -142.43 11.65
N GLU A 429 13.95 -143.55 11.63
CA GLU A 429 12.93 -143.88 12.62
C GLU A 429 13.55 -144.10 14.00
N SER A 430 14.71 -144.78 14.08
CA SER A 430 15.48 -144.90 15.31
C SER A 430 16.00 -143.55 15.79
N ARG A 431 16.42 -142.65 14.89
CA ARG A 431 16.83 -141.28 15.22
C ARG A 431 15.65 -140.45 15.68
N TYR A 432 14.50 -140.51 15.01
CA TYR A 432 13.28 -139.81 15.41
C TYR A 432 12.70 -140.34 16.72
N ALA A 433 12.75 -141.66 16.95
CA ALA A 433 12.38 -142.28 18.22
C ALA A 433 13.36 -141.87 19.34
N ALA A 434 14.67 -141.91 19.08
CA ALA A 434 15.70 -141.46 20.01
C ALA A 434 15.60 -139.96 20.32
N ASP A 435 15.27 -139.11 19.33
CA ASP A 435 15.03 -137.67 19.54
C ASP A 435 13.74 -137.45 20.34
N ARG A 436 12.67 -138.22 20.11
CA ARG A 436 11.44 -138.18 20.92
C ARG A 436 11.65 -138.64 22.36
N GLU A 437 12.50 -139.64 22.59
CA GLU A 437 12.86 -140.09 23.94
C GLU A 437 13.88 -139.15 24.63
N ARG A 438 14.57 -138.30 23.86
CA ARG A 438 15.56 -137.34 24.40
C ARG A 438 14.92 -136.26 25.27
N GLU A 439 13.78 -135.70 24.86
CA GLU A 439 13.05 -134.67 25.62
C GLU A 439 12.74 -135.13 27.07
N PRO A 440 12.09 -136.30 27.30
CA PRO A 440 11.79 -136.76 28.66
C PRO A 440 13.03 -137.22 29.44
N ILE A 441 14.08 -137.72 28.78
CA ILE A 441 15.36 -138.06 29.44
C ILE A 441 16.05 -136.80 29.94
N LEU A 442 16.04 -135.70 29.17
CA LEU A 442 16.61 -134.42 29.59
C LEU A 442 15.85 -133.80 30.77
N GLU A 443 14.51 -133.89 30.79
CA GLU A 443 13.73 -133.50 31.98
C GLU A 443 14.01 -134.40 33.20
N ARG A 444 14.24 -135.71 33.00
CA ARG A 444 14.64 -136.65 34.07
C ARG A 444 16.06 -136.38 34.57
N LEU A 445 16.98 -136.02 33.68
CA LEU A 445 18.37 -135.68 34.00
C LEU A 445 18.43 -134.39 34.83
N ALA A 446 17.67 -133.36 34.43
CA ALA A 446 17.58 -132.13 35.20
C ALA A 446 17.01 -132.39 36.61
N ASN A 447 15.99 -133.25 36.74
CA ASN A 447 15.46 -133.67 38.05
C ASN A 447 16.44 -134.54 38.87
N LEU A 448 17.19 -135.45 38.23
CA LEU A 448 18.21 -136.27 38.88
C LEU A 448 19.42 -135.45 39.33
N GLN A 449 19.84 -134.43 38.57
CA GLN A 449 20.93 -133.52 38.96
C GLN A 449 20.57 -132.72 40.21
N VAL A 450 19.32 -132.27 40.34
CA VAL A 450 18.87 -131.62 41.59
C VAL A 450 18.86 -132.61 42.77
N LYS A 451 18.50 -133.90 42.54
CA LYS A 451 18.59 -134.95 43.57
C LYS A 451 20.04 -135.37 43.89
N GLU A 452 20.94 -135.36 42.91
CA GLU A 452 22.37 -135.61 43.07
C GLU A 452 23.01 -134.49 43.89
N GLN A 453 22.70 -133.22 43.61
CA GLN A 453 23.20 -132.08 44.39
C GLN A 453 22.74 -132.18 45.87
N ALA A 454 21.53 -132.68 46.11
CA ALA A 454 21.04 -132.97 47.46
C ALA A 454 21.76 -134.16 48.12
N ALA A 455 22.04 -135.25 47.38
CA ALA A 455 22.73 -136.43 47.90
C ALA A 455 24.24 -136.20 48.14
N LYS A 456 24.93 -135.43 47.29
CA LYS A 456 26.32 -134.99 47.50
C LYS A 456 26.43 -134.18 48.79
N SER A 457 25.49 -133.26 49.02
CA SER A 457 25.39 -132.56 50.31
C SER A 457 25.19 -133.49 51.52
N LEU A 458 24.72 -134.73 51.31
CA LEU A 458 24.49 -135.76 52.34
C LEU A 458 25.71 -136.68 52.51
N ILE A 459 26.42 -137.03 51.43
CA ILE A 459 27.70 -137.75 51.47
C ILE A 459 28.76 -136.89 52.15
N ASP A 460 28.85 -135.61 51.82
CA ASP A 460 29.84 -134.73 52.45
C ASP A 460 29.62 -134.63 53.96
N GLN A 461 28.36 -134.66 54.42
CA GLN A 461 28.04 -134.82 55.84
C GLN A 461 28.55 -136.15 56.43
N PHE A 462 28.39 -137.29 55.74
CA PHE A 462 28.85 -138.60 56.24
C PHE A 462 30.36 -138.76 56.18
N ASN A 463 31.04 -138.26 55.15
CA ASN A 463 32.50 -138.31 55.06
C ASN A 463 33.16 -137.48 56.16
N GLU A 464 32.56 -136.37 56.58
CA GLU A 464 33.06 -135.62 57.75
C GLU A 464 32.89 -136.41 59.06
N GLN A 465 31.79 -137.16 59.23
CA GLN A 465 31.62 -138.08 60.37
C GLN A 465 32.60 -139.25 60.32
N LEU A 466 32.82 -139.76 59.11
CA LEU A 466 33.78 -140.82 58.90
C LEU A 466 35.17 -140.28 59.17
N ALA A 467 35.77 -139.33 58.45
CA ALA A 467 37.20 -138.91 58.53
C ALA A 467 37.75 -138.54 59.91
N GLN A 468 36.87 -138.44 60.89
CA GLN A 468 37.14 -138.73 62.29
C GLN A 468 37.47 -140.22 62.58
N ILE A 469 37.74 -140.99 61.50
CA ILE A 469 38.33 -142.30 61.31
C ILE A 469 39.54 -142.20 62.38
N THR A 470 39.87 -143.24 63.17
CA THR A 470 41.26 -143.69 63.59
C THR A 470 41.28 -145.21 63.71
N PHE A 471 40.82 -145.90 62.69
CA PHE A 471 41.26 -145.68 61.33
C PHE A 471 42.46 -146.44 60.86
N ASP A 472 42.14 -147.62 60.34
CA ASP A 472 42.79 -148.07 59.14
C ASP A 472 41.73 -148.59 58.16
N ALA A 473 41.64 -147.98 56.97
CA ALA A 473 40.80 -148.45 55.88
C ALA A 473 41.44 -149.66 55.13
N ALA A 474 42.69 -150.03 55.44
CA ALA A 474 43.41 -151.08 54.72
C ALA A 474 43.08 -152.51 55.20
N ALA A 475 42.74 -152.71 56.48
CA ALA A 475 42.53 -154.07 56.99
C ALA A 475 41.23 -154.72 56.47
N VAL A 476 40.12 -153.99 56.41
CA VAL A 476 38.84 -154.64 56.04
C VAL A 476 38.66 -154.73 54.53
N ARG A 477 39.33 -153.90 53.73
CA ARG A 477 39.28 -154.08 52.27
C ARG A 477 39.86 -155.44 51.85
N THR A 478 40.67 -156.07 52.71
CA THR A 478 41.16 -157.45 52.56
C THR A 478 40.13 -158.54 52.87
N ASP A 479 38.99 -158.20 53.49
CA ASP A 479 37.93 -159.18 53.82
C ASP A 479 36.67 -159.04 52.99
N MET A 480 36.49 -157.96 52.23
CA MET A 480 35.17 -157.67 51.68
C MET A 480 35.11 -157.92 50.18
N PRO A 481 34.53 -159.06 49.75
CA PRO A 481 34.32 -159.31 48.35
C PRO A 481 33.60 -158.15 47.67
N SER A 482 34.12 -157.81 46.49
CA SER A 482 33.72 -156.73 45.61
C SER A 482 32.31 -156.85 45.01
N THR A 483 31.51 -157.82 45.45
CA THR A 483 30.12 -158.07 45.03
C THR A 483 29.10 -157.91 46.16
N LEU A 484 29.51 -157.36 47.31
CA LEU A 484 28.62 -157.25 48.46
C LEU A 484 27.56 -156.17 48.27
N LYS A 485 26.34 -156.62 47.96
CA LYS A 485 25.18 -155.74 48.01
C LYS A 485 24.74 -155.55 49.45
N THR A 486 24.46 -154.30 49.76
CA THR A 486 24.06 -153.81 51.09
C THR A 486 22.78 -154.48 51.59
N THR A 487 21.91 -154.89 50.67
CA THR A 487 20.71 -155.68 50.97
C THR A 487 21.05 -157.09 51.42
N GLU A 488 22.08 -157.71 50.86
CA GLU A 488 22.61 -159.01 51.29
C GLU A 488 23.32 -158.86 52.63
N LEU A 489 24.09 -157.80 52.89
CA LEU A 489 24.65 -157.54 54.24
C LEU A 489 23.56 -157.31 55.29
N ARG A 490 22.53 -156.52 54.96
CA ARG A 490 21.40 -156.30 55.87
C ARG A 490 20.59 -157.58 56.10
N ALA A 491 20.44 -158.43 55.08
CA ALA A 491 19.75 -159.72 55.19
C ALA A 491 20.62 -160.80 55.85
N ASP A 492 21.93 -160.84 55.61
CA ASP A 492 22.89 -161.77 56.21
C ASP A 492 23.17 -161.42 57.68
N ILE A 493 23.19 -160.14 58.09
CA ILE A 493 23.22 -159.78 59.52
C ILE A 493 21.94 -160.23 60.23
N LEU A 494 20.80 -160.20 59.53
CA LEU A 494 19.55 -160.74 60.05
C LEU A 494 19.49 -162.29 59.98
N ARG A 495 20.05 -162.95 58.95
CA ARG A 495 20.01 -164.40 58.65
C ARG A 495 21.10 -165.20 59.35
N ILE A 496 22.33 -164.72 59.44
CA ILE A 496 23.35 -165.32 60.32
C ILE A 496 22.83 -165.28 61.77
N ASN A 497 22.06 -164.24 62.14
CA ASN A 497 21.30 -164.19 63.39
C ASN A 497 20.09 -165.17 63.45
N GLN A 498 19.63 -165.79 62.35
CA GLN A 498 18.54 -166.80 62.29
C GLN A 498 18.99 -168.25 61.93
N GLU A 499 20.15 -168.49 61.28
CA GLU A 499 20.64 -169.80 60.77
C GLU A 499 21.74 -170.45 61.62
N ILE A 500 22.57 -169.68 62.34
CA ILE A 500 23.35 -170.24 63.47
C ILE A 500 22.39 -170.94 64.47
N LEU A 501 21.07 -170.68 64.36
CA LEU A 501 19.96 -171.33 65.05
C LEU A 501 19.31 -172.56 64.32
N ALA A 502 19.84 -173.17 63.23
CA ALA A 502 19.16 -174.30 62.52
C ALA A 502 19.97 -175.54 61.97
N LEU A 503 21.32 -175.58 61.84
CA LEU A 503 22.07 -176.69 61.18
C LEU A 503 22.86 -177.62 62.13
N GLY A 504 22.69 -178.94 61.93
CA GLY A 504 23.59 -180.07 62.21
C GLY A 504 23.22 -181.21 61.23
N ASP A 505 23.96 -182.29 60.96
CA ASP A 505 25.35 -182.70 61.17
C ASP A 505 25.69 -183.79 60.09
N VAL A 506 26.95 -184.29 60.00
CA VAL A 506 27.45 -185.54 59.32
C VAL A 506 28.24 -185.36 57.99
N ASN A 507 29.33 -186.08 57.64
CA ASN A 507 30.35 -186.88 58.35
C ASN A 507 31.46 -187.30 57.35
N LEU A 508 32.70 -186.87 57.58
CA LEU A 508 33.88 -187.10 56.74
C LEU A 508 34.89 -188.00 57.49
N ALA A 509 35.02 -189.24 57.03
CA ALA A 509 36.06 -190.20 57.41
C ALA A 509 37.01 -190.54 56.24
N ALA A 510 36.95 -189.86 55.09
CA ALA A 510 37.32 -190.49 53.82
C ALA A 510 38.67 -190.15 53.17
N LEU A 511 39.38 -189.05 53.46
CA LEU A 511 40.53 -188.69 52.60
C LEU A 511 41.68 -188.05 53.37
N ALA A 512 42.32 -188.84 54.22
CA ALA A 512 43.72 -188.65 54.61
C ALA A 512 44.65 -189.60 53.87
N GLU A 513 44.09 -190.60 53.17
CA GLU A 513 44.89 -191.67 52.61
C GLU A 513 45.59 -191.34 51.28
N LEU A 514 45.33 -190.20 50.65
CA LEU A 514 45.76 -190.03 49.26
C LEU A 514 47.03 -189.18 49.06
N GLU A 515 47.39 -188.28 49.98
CA GLU A 515 48.47 -187.29 49.76
C GLU A 515 49.84 -187.70 50.26
N GLU A 516 49.92 -188.81 50.99
CA GLU A 516 51.20 -189.50 51.03
C GLU A 516 51.65 -189.86 49.60
N ALA A 517 50.72 -190.02 48.66
CA ALA A 517 50.99 -190.71 47.43
C ALA A 517 51.60 -189.86 46.30
N GLN A 518 51.48 -188.54 46.31
CA GLN A 518 52.10 -187.69 45.28
C GLN A 518 53.43 -187.11 45.71
N LYS A 519 53.70 -187.39 47.00
CA LYS A 519 54.86 -188.17 47.40
C LYS A 519 56.08 -187.30 47.02
N ARG A 520 57.29 -187.76 46.91
CA ARG A 520 57.87 -188.99 46.42
C ARG A 520 57.35 -189.50 45.07
N GLN A 521 56.22 -189.04 44.56
CA GLN A 521 56.14 -188.76 43.17
C GLN A 521 56.98 -187.49 42.97
N GLU A 522 57.38 -186.81 44.06
CA GLU A 522 58.54 -185.92 44.14
C GLU A 522 59.68 -186.45 45.10
N PHE A 523 60.75 -187.11 44.58
CA PHE A 523 61.92 -187.80 45.21
C PHE A 523 62.93 -186.80 45.85
N LEU A 524 63.60 -187.13 46.96
CA LEU A 524 64.98 -187.64 46.87
C LEU A 524 65.86 -186.93 45.83
#